data_AF-A0A3L6JCM6-F1
#
_entry.id   AF-A0A3L6JCM6-F1
#
_cell.length_a   1.000
_cell.length_b   1.000
_cell.length_c   1.000
_cell.angle_alpha   90.00
_cell.angle_beta   90.00
_cell.angle_gamma   90.00
#
_symmetry.space_group_name_H-M   'P 1'
#
loop_
_entity.id
_entity.type
_entity.pdbx_description
1 polymer ?
#
loop_
_entity_poly.entity_id
_entity_poly.type
_entity_poly.pdbx_seq_one_letter_code
_entity_poly.pdbx_strand_id
1 'polypeptide(L)'
;MGWRSQTVMNRMPRNLSYGVLSSDVNPQSGTLTYPNRFSRSRCLLLIRFFILLALAATMFQVAMLIRRLFPSEPLILSAALVFSVLFLIGASMDFLRILRLRSEARMTETR
;
A
#
# COMPACT_ATOMS: atom_id res chain seq x y z
N MET A 1 -27.14 -55.78 38.89
CA MET A 1 -26.23 -54.73 39.39
C MET A 1 -25.16 -54.52 38.34
N GLY A 2 -24.89 -53.38 37.73
CA GLY A 2 -25.52 -52.07 37.66
C GLY A 2 -24.88 -51.40 36.45
N TRP A 3 -25.69 -50.86 35.54
CA TRP A 3 -25.23 -50.19 34.33
C TRP A 3 -24.63 -48.84 34.73
N ARG A 4 -23.41 -48.53 34.30
CA ARG A 4 -22.92 -47.15 34.22
C ARG A 4 -22.17 -46.93 32.91
N SER A 5 -22.91 -46.37 31.96
CA SER A 5 -22.37 -45.62 30.84
C SER A 5 -21.54 -44.45 31.36
N GLN A 6 -20.28 -44.37 30.94
CA GLN A 6 -19.52 -43.13 30.93
C GLN A 6 -19.24 -42.78 29.47
N THR A 7 -20.11 -41.94 28.90
CA THR A 7 -19.82 -41.16 27.71
C THR A 7 -18.81 -40.07 28.08
N VAL A 8 -17.54 -40.27 27.71
CA VAL A 8 -16.56 -39.19 27.68
C VAL A 8 -16.26 -38.91 26.21
N MET A 9 -17.05 -37.98 25.65
CA MET A 9 -16.60 -37.24 24.48
C MET A 9 -15.42 -36.34 24.88
N ASN A 10 -14.61 -36.04 23.87
CA ASN A 10 -13.86 -34.79 23.72
C ASN A 10 -12.41 -34.81 24.22
N ARG A 11 -11.49 -35.05 23.28
CA ARG A 11 -10.62 -34.02 22.67
C ARG A 11 -9.46 -34.72 21.96
N MET A 12 -9.42 -34.62 20.63
CA MET A 12 -8.20 -34.95 19.90
C MET A 12 -7.16 -33.84 20.15
N PRO A 13 -5.97 -34.15 20.67
CA PRO A 13 -4.84 -33.23 20.58
C PRO A 13 -4.28 -33.34 19.16
N ARG A 14 -4.55 -32.33 18.33
CA ARG A 14 -3.74 -32.07 17.15
C ARG A 14 -2.50 -31.33 17.62
N ASN A 15 -1.35 -31.99 17.62
CA ASN A 15 -0.08 -31.34 17.31
C ASN A 15 1.05 -32.35 17.12
N LEU A 16 1.68 -32.25 15.94
CA LEU A 16 3.08 -32.54 15.60
C LEU A 16 3.57 -34.00 15.77
N SER A 17 4.45 -34.56 14.95
CA SER A 17 5.15 -34.11 13.74
C SER A 17 5.98 -35.30 13.24
N TYR A 18 6.15 -35.36 11.92
CA TYR A 18 7.34 -35.79 11.19
C TYR A 18 8.06 -37.09 11.60
N GLY A 19 8.02 -38.02 10.66
CA GLY A 19 9.13 -38.91 10.46
C GLY A 19 8.85 -39.85 9.31
N VAL A 20 9.79 -39.91 8.37
CA VAL A 20 10.12 -41.10 7.57
C VAL A 20 9.56 -41.14 6.13
N LEU A 21 10.51 -40.88 5.22
CA LEU A 21 10.73 -41.45 3.88
C LEU A 21 10.14 -40.76 2.63
N SER A 22 10.98 -39.88 2.08
CA SER A 22 11.56 -39.90 0.72
C SER A 22 10.80 -40.56 -0.43
N SER A 23 10.56 -39.80 -1.50
CA SER A 23 10.74 -40.26 -2.87
C SER A 23 10.93 -39.08 -3.82
N ASP A 24 11.92 -39.23 -4.68
CA ASP A 24 12.36 -38.29 -5.71
C ASP A 24 11.21 -37.74 -6.55
N VAL A 25 10.89 -36.46 -6.35
CA VAL A 25 10.15 -35.67 -7.33
C VAL A 25 10.96 -34.42 -7.56
N ASN A 26 11.75 -34.45 -8.62
CA ASN A 26 12.37 -33.29 -9.23
C ASN A 26 11.29 -32.21 -9.50
N PRO A 27 11.37 -30.99 -8.92
CA PRO A 27 10.57 -29.88 -9.35
C PRO A 27 11.43 -28.85 -10.11
N GLN A 28 12.16 -29.27 -11.14
CA GLN A 28 12.37 -28.40 -12.31
C GLN A 28 11.01 -28.24 -13.02
N SER A 29 10.19 -27.31 -12.56
CA SER A 29 9.04 -26.71 -13.30
C SER A 29 8.12 -25.87 -12.40
N GLY A 30 8.51 -25.59 -11.16
CA GLY A 30 7.94 -24.48 -10.42
C GLY A 30 8.75 -23.24 -10.70
N THR A 31 8.60 -22.62 -11.87
CA THR A 31 8.75 -21.16 -11.93
C THR A 31 7.81 -20.65 -10.85
N LEU A 32 8.35 -20.34 -9.68
CA LEU A 32 7.69 -19.51 -8.70
C LEU A 32 7.45 -18.19 -9.44
N THR A 33 6.32 -18.12 -10.15
CA THR A 33 5.50 -16.93 -10.19
C THR A 33 5.20 -16.61 -8.73
N TYR A 34 6.18 -16.00 -8.07
CA TYR A 34 5.90 -15.05 -7.02
C TYR A 34 4.84 -14.16 -7.66
N PRO A 35 3.57 -14.21 -7.20
CA PRO A 35 2.60 -13.25 -7.68
C PRO A 35 3.29 -11.92 -7.44
N ASN A 36 3.43 -11.15 -8.51
CA ASN A 36 4.06 -9.85 -8.54
C ASN A 36 3.26 -8.95 -7.59
N ARG A 37 3.41 -9.15 -6.29
CA ARG A 37 2.96 -8.31 -5.18
C ARG A 37 3.92 -7.14 -5.12
N PHE A 38 4.26 -6.58 -6.29
CA PHE A 38 4.46 -5.14 -6.41
C PHE A 38 3.26 -4.54 -5.70
N SER A 39 3.52 -4.11 -4.46
CA SER A 39 2.49 -4.17 -3.45
C SER A 39 1.34 -3.28 -3.88
N ARG A 40 0.12 -3.83 -3.90
CA ARG A 40 -1.10 -3.10 -4.25
C ARG A 40 -1.16 -1.74 -3.53
N SER A 41 -0.60 -1.67 -2.32
CA SER A 41 -0.39 -0.45 -1.54
C SER A 41 0.55 0.58 -2.19
N ARG A 42 1.72 0.18 -2.74
CA ARG A 42 2.62 1.09 -3.48
C ARG A 42 1.96 1.64 -4.75
N CYS A 43 1.22 0.79 -5.47
CA CYS A 43 0.48 1.22 -6.64
C CYS A 43 -0.61 2.24 -6.28
N LEU A 44 -1.39 1.99 -5.23
CA LEU A 44 -2.40 2.93 -4.73
C LEU A 44 -1.80 4.25 -4.23
N LEU A 45 -0.63 4.21 -3.57
CA LEU A 45 0.10 5.42 -3.16
C LEU A 45 0.55 6.25 -4.37
N LEU A 46 1.06 5.61 -5.42
CA LEU A 46 1.43 6.30 -6.66
C LEU A 46 0.22 6.95 -7.34
N ILE A 47 -0.89 6.22 -7.44
CA ILE A 47 -2.14 6.76 -8.01
C ILE A 47 -2.61 7.98 -7.18
N ARG A 48 -2.60 7.87 -5.86
CA ARG A 48 -2.97 9.00 -4.97
C ARG A 48 -2.05 10.20 -5.16
N PHE A 49 -0.74 9.96 -5.27
CA PHE A 49 0.25 11.00 -5.58
C PHE A 49 -0.09 11.73 -6.89
N PHE A 50 -0.35 10.99 -7.98
CA PHE A 50 -0.69 11.59 -9.27
C PHE A 50 -2.00 12.38 -9.22
N ILE A 51 -3.01 11.89 -8.51
CA ILE A 51 -4.28 12.61 -8.34
C ILE A 51 -4.04 13.93 -7.59
N LEU A 52 -3.33 13.90 -6.46
CA LEU A 52 -3.04 15.10 -5.68
C LEU A 52 -2.18 16.09 -6.47
N LEU A 53 -1.21 15.60 -7.24
CA LEU A 53 -0.37 16.43 -8.10
C LEU A 53 -1.20 17.09 -9.22
N ALA A 54 -2.09 16.35 -9.86
CA ALA A 54 -2.97 16.87 -10.91
C ALA A 54 -3.93 17.94 -10.36
N LEU A 55 -4.52 17.70 -9.18
CA LEU A 55 -5.37 18.67 -8.49
C LEU A 55 -4.60 19.93 -8.07
N ALA A 56 -3.38 19.80 -7.58
CA ALA A 56 -2.53 20.95 -7.28
C ALA A 56 -2.24 21.77 -8.54
N ALA A 57 -1.87 21.11 -9.64
CA ALA A 57 -1.58 21.77 -10.90
C ALA A 57 -2.81 22.50 -11.48
N THR A 58 -4.00 21.90 -11.44
CA THR A 58 -5.21 22.54 -11.92
C THR A 58 -5.61 23.74 -11.06
N MET A 59 -5.50 23.64 -9.73
CA MET A 59 -5.75 24.77 -8.83
C MET A 59 -4.76 25.91 -9.04
N PHE A 60 -3.49 25.60 -9.30
CA PHE A 60 -2.49 26.61 -9.66
C PHE A 60 -2.81 27.29 -10.99
N GLN A 61 -3.24 26.53 -12.01
CA GLN A 61 -3.68 27.09 -13.28
C GLN A 61 -4.91 27.99 -13.11
N VAL A 62 -5.87 27.59 -12.28
CA VAL A 62 -7.04 28.40 -11.92
C VAL A 62 -6.61 29.69 -11.22
N ALA A 63 -5.67 29.62 -10.28
CA ALA A 63 -5.12 30.81 -9.62
C ALA A 63 -4.47 31.77 -10.64
N MET A 64 -3.67 31.25 -11.56
CA MET A 64 -3.05 32.04 -12.63
C MET A 64 -4.09 32.64 -13.59
N LEU A 65 -5.17 31.91 -13.87
CA LEU A 65 -6.29 32.38 -14.70
C LEU A 65 -7.05 33.51 -14.00
N ILE A 66 -7.37 33.35 -12.72
CA ILE A 66 -8.04 34.38 -11.90
C ILE A 66 -7.17 35.63 -11.83
N ARG A 67 -5.85 35.50 -11.64
CA ARG A 67 -4.92 36.63 -11.67
C ARG A 67 -4.99 37.42 -12.98
N ARG A 68 -5.21 36.72 -14.11
CA ARG A 68 -5.30 37.33 -15.44
C ARG A 68 -6.64 38.01 -15.69
N LEU A 69 -7.74 37.42 -15.21
CA LEU A 69 -9.10 37.91 -15.44
C LEU A 69 -9.54 38.99 -14.43
N PHE A 70 -9.18 38.83 -13.16
CA PHE A 70 -9.64 39.64 -12.05
C PHE A 70 -8.47 40.04 -11.13
N PRO A 71 -7.59 40.96 -11.57
CA PRO A 71 -6.44 41.39 -10.77
C PRO A 71 -6.83 42.13 -9.48
N SER A 72 -8.08 42.60 -9.39
CA SER A 72 -8.63 43.32 -8.24
C SER A 72 -9.02 42.45 -7.06
N GLU A 73 -9.07 41.12 -7.21
CA GLU A 73 -9.57 40.19 -6.19
C GLU A 73 -8.45 39.32 -5.59
N PRO A 74 -7.56 39.88 -4.74
CA PRO A 74 -6.42 39.16 -4.19
C PRO A 74 -6.81 38.04 -3.21
N LEU A 75 -8.00 38.12 -2.60
CA LEU A 75 -8.49 37.11 -1.66
C LEU A 75 -8.77 35.76 -2.33
N ILE A 76 -9.39 35.78 -3.52
CA ILE A 76 -9.70 34.55 -4.26
C ILE A 76 -8.40 33.92 -4.77
N LEU A 77 -7.46 34.76 -5.23
CA LEU A 77 -6.14 34.33 -5.66
C LEU A 77 -5.36 33.64 -4.52
N SER A 78 -5.34 34.25 -3.33
CA SER A 78 -4.63 33.69 -2.18
C SER A 78 -5.27 32.38 -1.71
N ALA A 79 -6.60 32.29 -1.67
CA ALA A 79 -7.30 31.06 -1.35
C ALA A 79 -6.96 29.92 -2.32
N ALA A 80 -7.03 30.17 -3.63
CA ALA A 80 -6.69 29.17 -4.65
C ALA A 80 -5.22 28.69 -4.56
N LEU A 81 -4.30 29.62 -4.27
CA LEU A 81 -2.89 29.29 -4.04
C LEU A 81 -2.70 28.45 -2.76
N VAL A 82 -3.37 28.80 -1.67
CA VAL A 82 -3.30 28.03 -0.42
C VAL A 82 -3.80 26.60 -0.64
N PHE A 83 -4.94 26.43 -1.32
CA PHE A 83 -5.44 25.09 -1.65
C PHE A 83 -4.47 24.32 -2.54
N SER A 84 -3.90 24.95 -3.57
CA SER A 84 -2.86 24.35 -4.41
C SER A 84 -1.66 23.87 -3.59
N VAL A 85 -1.20 24.66 -2.62
CA VAL A 85 -0.06 24.31 -1.75
C VAL A 85 -0.42 23.15 -0.82
N LEU A 86 -1.62 23.14 -0.24
CA LEU A 86 -2.08 22.05 0.63
C LEU A 86 -2.10 20.71 -0.12
N PHE A 87 -2.58 20.69 -1.37
CA PHE A 87 -2.54 19.48 -2.21
C PHE A 87 -1.10 19.07 -2.55
N LEU A 88 -0.20 20.03 -2.79
CA LEU A 88 1.21 19.76 -3.06
C LEU A 88 1.92 19.14 -1.84
N ILE A 89 1.59 19.61 -0.62
CA ILE A 89 2.09 19.02 0.63
C ILE A 89 1.62 17.58 0.76
N GLY A 90 0.33 17.32 0.50
CA GLY A 90 -0.23 15.96 0.48
C GLY A 90 0.51 15.05 -0.50
N ALA A 91 0.73 15.51 -1.73
CA ALA A 91 1.50 14.78 -2.73
C ALA A 91 2.95 14.53 -2.27
N SER A 92 3.59 15.53 -1.67
CA SER A 92 4.96 15.42 -1.17
C SER A 92 5.10 14.38 -0.05
N MET A 93 4.12 14.28 0.86
CA MET A 93 4.09 13.24 1.88
C MET A 93 3.95 11.83 1.28
N ASP A 94 3.09 11.68 0.27
CA ASP A 94 2.93 10.39 -0.42
C ASP A 94 4.21 10.02 -1.20
N PHE A 95 4.90 11.00 -1.80
CA PHE A 95 6.20 10.80 -2.41
C PHE A 95 7.27 10.35 -1.41
N LEU A 96 7.37 11.01 -0.25
CA LEU A 96 8.28 10.61 0.83
C LEU A 96 7.99 9.19 1.33
N ARG A 97 6.71 8.81 1.46
CA ARG A 97 6.32 7.44 1.81
C ARG A 97 6.78 6.43 0.76
N ILE A 98 6.63 6.74 -0.53
CA ILE A 98 7.12 5.90 -1.63
C ILE A 98 8.66 5.75 -1.57
N LEU A 99 9.39 6.84 -1.31
CA LEU A 99 10.85 6.81 -1.16
C LEU A 99 11.29 5.95 0.04
N ARG A 100 10.63 6.09 1.20
CA ARG A 100 10.91 5.25 2.38
C ARG A 100 10.70 3.76 2.10
N LEU A 101 9.58 3.42 1.46
CA LEU A 101 9.31 2.03 1.06
C LEU A 101 10.34 1.48 0.07
N ARG A 102 10.94 2.34 -0.76
CA ARG A 102 12.02 1.95 -1.67
C ARG A 102 13.35 1.77 -0.93
N SER A 103 13.67 2.62 0.05
CA SER A 103 14.87 2.45 0.88
C SER A 103 14.81 1.19 1.73
N GLU A 104 13.65 0.86 2.32
CA GLU A 104 13.44 -0.37 3.10
C GLU A 104 13.60 -1.64 2.24
N ALA A 105 13.10 -1.61 1.00
CA ALA A 105 13.26 -2.72 0.07
C ALA A 105 14.73 -2.99 -0.29
N ARG A 106 15.55 -1.94 -0.44
CA ARG A 106 16.98 -2.08 -0.77
C ARG A 106 17.82 -2.68 0.37
N MET A 107 17.49 -2.39 1.64
CA MET A 107 18.24 -2.92 2.78
C MET A 107 18.04 -4.42 3.00
N THR A 108 16.93 -4.97 2.50
CA THR A 108 16.59 -6.39 2.68
C THR A 108 17.31 -7.27 1.64
N GLU A 109 17.75 -6.69 0.52
CA GLU A 109 18.44 -7.42 -0.56
C GLU A 109 19.95 -7.59 -0.30
N THR A 110 20.52 -6.82 0.63
CA THR A 110 21.95 -6.87 1.00
C THR A 110 22.26 -7.73 2.23
N ARG A 111 21.29 -8.51 2.73
CA ARG A 111 21.42 -9.30 3.95
C ARG A 111 21.17 -10.78 3.67
#